data_AF-A0A0Q5FNK0-F1
#
_entry.id   AF-A0A0Q5FNK0-F1
#
_cell.length_a   1.000
_cell.length_b   1.000
_cell.length_c   1.000
_cell.angle_alpha   90.00
_cell.angle_beta   90.00
_cell.angle_gamma   90.00
#
_symmetry.space_group_name_H-M   'P 1'
#
loop_
_entity.id
_entity.type
_entity.pdbx_description
1 polymer ?
#
loop_
_entity_poly.entity_id
_entity_poly.type
_entity_poly.pdbx_seq_one_letter_code
_entity_poly.pdbx_strand_id
1 'polypeptide(L)' 'MNERRHAAGFTFEQLAEASGISRQTLLNISSGKYNGDLRTWLKLSRAFGITVDELVGAVWA' A
#
# COMPACT_ATOMS: atom_id res chain seq x y z
N MET A 1 -2.48 5.84 -1.47
CA MET A 1 -2.49 4.90 -0.32
C MET A 1 -3.71 5.11 0.58
N ASN A 2 -3.94 6.31 1.14
CA ASN A 2 -5.05 6.54 2.07
C ASN A 2 -6.43 6.26 1.46
N GLU A 3 -6.70 6.77 0.27
CA GLU A 3 -7.98 6.54 -0.43
C GLU A 3 -8.22 5.05 -0.68
N ARG A 4 -7.25 4.34 -1.25
CA ARG A 4 -7.34 2.89 -1.50
C ARG A 4 -7.48 2.07 -0.20
N ARG A 5 -6.76 2.45 0.86
CA ARG A 5 -6.90 1.83 2.18
C ARG A 5 -8.33 2.01 2.72
N HIS A 6 -8.89 3.21 2.61
CA HIS A 6 -10.26 3.50 3.03
C HIS A 6 -11.29 2.73 2.19
N ALA A 7 -11.12 2.70 0.87
CA ALA A 7 -11.99 1.97 -0.05
C ALA A 7 -11.96 0.45 0.22
N ALA A 8 -10.81 -0.08 0.62
CA ALA A 8 -10.65 -1.48 1.04
C ALA A 8 -11.11 -1.75 2.49
N GLY A 9 -11.61 -0.75 3.21
CA GLY A 9 -12.06 -0.89 4.61
C GLY A 9 -10.95 -1.16 5.62
N PHE A 10 -9.68 -0.94 5.26
CA PHE A 10 -8.55 -1.21 6.13
C PHE A 10 -8.23 -0.03 7.04
N THR A 11 -7.85 -0.29 8.29
CA THR A 11 -6.99 0.60 9.08
C THR A 11 -5.53 0.41 8.67
N PHE A 12 -4.63 1.31 9.09
CA PHE A 12 -3.19 1.09 8.86
C PHE A 12 -2.65 -0.14 9.59
N GLU A 13 -3.28 -0.52 10.70
CA GLU A 13 -2.91 -1.69 11.48
C GLU A 13 -3.31 -2.98 10.75
N GLN A 14 -4.54 -3.05 10.26
CA GLN A 14 -5.02 -4.17 9.45
C GLN A 14 -4.22 -4.33 8.16
N LEU A 15 -3.87 -3.22 7.50
CA LEU A 15 -3.03 -3.28 6.31
C LEU A 15 -1.60 -3.73 6.63
N ALA A 16 -1.06 -3.37 7.80
CA ALA A 16 0.26 -3.82 8.24
C ALA A 16 0.28 -5.34 8.44
N GLU A 17 -0.75 -5.88 9.09
CA GLU A 17 -0.95 -7.31 9.29
C GLU A 17 -1.11 -8.04 7.95
N ALA A 18 -2.00 -7.56 7.08
CA ALA A 18 -2.28 -8.19 5.79
C ALA A 18 -1.08 -8.17 4.83
N SER A 19 -0.27 -7.11 4.85
CA SER A 19 0.87 -6.94 3.92
C SER A 19 2.22 -7.40 4.49
N GLY A 20 2.32 -7.62 5.80
CA GLY A 20 3.60 -7.86 6.47
C GLY A 20 4.58 -6.69 6.33
N ILE A 21 4.05 -5.46 6.27
CA ILE A 21 4.81 -4.19 6.22
C ILE A 21 4.52 -3.43 7.51
N SER A 22 5.55 -2.82 8.10
CA SER A 22 5.36 -2.08 9.35
C SER A 22 4.38 -0.91 9.16
N ARG A 23 3.56 -0.63 10.19
CA ARG A 23 2.66 0.52 10.22
C ARG A 23 3.39 1.84 9.92
N GLN A 24 4.61 2.01 10.45
CA GLN A 24 5.44 3.19 10.19
C GLN A 24 5.82 3.32 8.71
N THR A 25 6.19 2.21 8.06
CA THR A 25 6.50 2.20 6.63
C THR A 25 5.27 2.59 5.81
N LEU A 26 4.09 2.05 6.13
CA LEU A 26 2.84 2.41 5.45
C LEU A 26 2.50 3.91 5.60
N LEU A 27 2.74 4.49 6.78
CA LEU A 27 2.57 5.92 7.02
C LEU A 27 3.56 6.76 6.19
N ASN A 28 4.82 6.36 6.12
CA ASN A 28 5.84 7.04 5.31
C ASN A 28 5.47 7.00 3.81
N ILE A 29 4.96 5.86 3.31
CA ILE A 29 4.45 5.74 1.93
C ILE A 29 3.26 6.65 1.73
N SER A 30 2.30 6.65 2.66
CA SER A 30 1.08 7.45 2.54
C SER A 30 1.32 8.97 2.56
N SER A 31 2.44 9.39 3.17
CA SER A 31 2.86 10.79 3.25
C SER A 31 3.84 11.21 2.17
N GLY A 32 4.18 10.31 1.23
CA GLY A 32 5.14 10.58 0.15
C GLY A 32 6.60 10.67 0.60
N LYS A 33 6.90 10.35 1.87
CA LYS A 33 8.26 10.37 2.42
C LYS A 33 9.08 9.13 2.06
N TYR A 34 8.44 8.10 1.52
CA TYR A 34 9.07 6.87 1.10
C TYR A 34 8.37 6.28 -0.11
N ASN A 35 9.13 6.04 -1.19
CA ASN A 35 8.59 5.54 -2.45
C ASN A 35 8.51 4.00 -2.52
N GLY A 36 8.94 3.27 -1.50
CA GLY A 36 8.94 1.80 -1.53
C GLY A 36 9.97 1.22 -2.51
N ASP A 37 10.16 -0.09 -2.44
CA ASP A 37 10.80 -0.90 -3.47
C ASP A 37 9.77 -1.81 -4.15
N LEU A 38 10.15 -2.50 -5.23
CA LEU A 38 9.26 -3.43 -5.92
C LEU A 38 8.64 -4.47 -4.97
N ARG A 39 9.40 -4.96 -4.00
CA ARG A 39 8.91 -5.95 -3.01
C ARG A 39 7.80 -5.37 -2.14
N THR A 40 7.93 -4.11 -1.73
CA THR A 40 6.93 -3.37 -0.97
C THR A 40 5.64 -3.25 -1.77
N TRP A 41 5.73 -2.87 -3.04
CA TRP A 41 4.57 -2.76 -3.92
C TRP A 41 3.89 -4.10 -4.19
N LEU A 42 4.66 -5.18 -4.39
CA LEU A 42 4.11 -6.54 -4.55
C LEU A 42 3.40 -7.06 -3.29
N LYS A 43 3.95 -6.79 -2.10
CA LYS A 43 3.30 -7.13 -0.83
C LYS A 43 1.97 -6.40 -0.67
N LEU A 44 1.96 -5.11 -0.99
CA LEU A 44 0.75 -4.29 -0.94
C LEU A 44 -0.29 -4.75 -1.96
N SER A 45 0.11 -5.05 -3.19
CA SER A 45 -0.81 -5.49 -4.23
C SER A 45 -1.50 -6.80 -3.82
N ARG A 46 -0.74 -7.74 -3.24
CA ARG A 46 -1.29 -8.97 -2.66
C ARG A 46 -2.25 -8.70 -1.50
N ALA A 47 -1.92 -7.78 -0.60
CA ALA A 47 -2.79 -7.43 0.54
C ALA A 47 -4.11 -6.79 0.09
N PHE A 48 -4.08 -6.03 -1.02
CA PHE A 48 -5.27 -5.44 -1.62
C PHE A 48 -6.00 -6.37 -2.60
N GLY A 49 -5.42 -7.54 -2.94
CA GLY A 49 -6.01 -8.47 -3.91
C GLY A 49 -6.01 -7.96 -5.35
N ILE A 50 -5.09 -7.06 -5.71
CA ILE A 50 -4.98 -6.45 -7.04
C ILE A 50 -3.59 -6.67 -7.64
N THR A 51 -3.44 -6.42 -8.94
CA THR A 51 -2.13 -6.42 -9.60
C THR A 51 -1.29 -5.23 -9.16
N VAL A 52 0.04 -5.34 -9.30
CA VAL A 52 0.94 -4.21 -8.99
C VAL A 52 0.71 -3.04 -9.95
N ASP A 53 0.31 -3.33 -11.19
CA ASP A 53 -0.05 -2.33 -12.20
C ASP A 53 -1.27 -1.52 -11.76
N GLU A 54 -2.36 -2.17 -11.35
CA GLU A 54 -3.54 -1.48 -10.79
C GLU A 54 -3.20 -0.69 -9.53
N LEU A 55 -2.23 -1.16 -8.73
CA LEU A 55 -1.79 -0.50 -7.51
C LEU A 55 -1.08 0.83 -7.81
N VAL A 56 -0.18 0.84 -8.81
CA VAL A 56 0.69 1.99 -9.13
C VAL A 56 0.21 2.82 -10.33
N GLY A 57 -0.75 2.33 -11.11
CA GLY A 57 -1.22 2.96 -12.35
C GLY A 57 -1.78 4.37 -12.14
N ALA A 58 -2.29 4.68 -10.95
CA ALA A 58 -2.73 6.03 -10.59
C ALA A 58 -1.57 7.05 -10.42
N VAL A 59 -0.31 6.60 -10.39
CA VAL A 59 0.89 7.47 -10.30
C VAL A 59 1.44 7.81 -11.69
N TRP A 60 1.09 7.03 -12.72
CA TRP A 60 1.61 7.16 -14.08
C TRP A 60 0.57 7.68 -15.09
N ALA A 61 -0.58 8.16 -14.58
CA ALA A 61 -1.65 8.78 -15.36
C ALA A 61 -1.62 10.31 -15.22
#